data_AF-I1C1M3-F1
#
_entry.id   AF-I1C1M3-F1
#
_cell.length_a   1.000
_cell.length_b   1.000
_cell.length_c   1.000
_cell.angle_alpha   90.00
_cell.angle_beta   90.00
_cell.angle_gamma   90.00
#
_symmetry.space_group_name_H-M   'P 1'
#
loop_
_entity.id
_entity.type
_entity.pdbx_description
1 polymer ?
#
loop_
_entity_poly.entity_id
_entity_poly.type
_entity_poly.pdbx_seq_one_letter_code
_entity_poly.pdbx_strand_id
1 'polypeptide(L)'
;MNIQFLYENGKGSVVDEYVRFFKLLFERCLSEAAAAKQLGIHVRTAQKQAEQYKRDPDSIFEKRTKAGRPCILNEEHKKVILECSDENPSVVLDDVMKRLGQVFTELKLSKSTL
;
A
#
# COMPACT_ATOMS: atom_id res chain seq x y z
N MET A 1 -13.65 13.85 -16.67
CA MET A 1 -13.37 13.64 -15.23
C MET A 1 -13.28 15.01 -14.58
N ASN A 2 -14.17 15.32 -13.63
CA ASN A 2 -14.30 16.66 -13.05
C ASN A 2 -13.29 16.82 -11.92
N ILE A 3 -12.29 17.68 -12.11
CA ILE A 3 -11.20 17.95 -11.14
C ILE A 3 -11.78 18.45 -9.79
N GLN A 4 -12.98 19.01 -9.79
CA GLN A 4 -13.69 19.46 -8.59
C GLN A 4 -13.97 18.32 -7.58
N PHE A 5 -14.23 17.09 -8.06
CA PHE A 5 -14.48 15.93 -7.19
C PHE A 5 -13.23 15.49 -6.39
N LEU A 6 -12.04 15.91 -6.82
CA LEU A 6 -10.77 15.57 -6.17
C LEU A 6 -10.48 16.46 -4.96
N TYR A 7 -11.19 17.58 -4.80
CA TYR A 7 -10.98 18.56 -3.73
C TYR A 7 -11.67 18.20 -2.41
N GLU A 8 -12.77 17.43 -2.46
CA GLU A 8 -13.59 17.13 -1.26
C GLU A 8 -13.02 16.00 -0.39
N ASN A 9 -12.20 15.11 -0.96
CA ASN A 9 -11.58 13.99 -0.23
C ASN A 9 -10.20 14.37 0.32
N GLY A 10 -10.15 15.39 1.17
CA GLY A 10 -8.92 15.90 1.76
C GLY A 10 -8.22 14.89 2.68
N LYS A 11 -7.08 14.34 2.24
CA LYS A 11 -5.97 13.86 3.11
C LYS A 11 -4.59 13.96 2.42
N GLY A 12 -3.83 15.01 2.75
CA GLY A 12 -2.35 15.04 2.68
C GLY A 12 -1.72 15.96 1.62
N SER A 13 -0.58 16.58 1.98
CA SER A 13 0.20 17.52 1.17
C SER A 13 0.63 17.00 -0.21
N VAL A 14 0.77 15.68 -0.37
CA VAL A 14 1.15 15.05 -1.63
C VAL A 14 -0.01 15.05 -2.63
N VAL A 15 -1.25 14.88 -2.18
CA VAL A 15 -2.44 14.89 -3.06
C VAL A 15 -2.61 16.26 -3.73
N ASP A 16 -2.29 17.33 -2.99
CA ASP A 16 -2.37 18.71 -3.47
C ASP A 16 -1.35 19.00 -4.60
N GLU A 17 -0.15 18.43 -4.52
CA GLU A 17 0.91 18.61 -5.53
C GLU A 17 0.53 17.97 -6.89
N TYR A 18 -0.05 16.77 -6.86
CA TYR A 18 -0.55 16.10 -8.06
C TYR A 18 -1.73 16.84 -8.68
N VAL A 19 -2.67 17.33 -7.86
CA VAL A 19 -3.82 18.12 -8.34
C VAL A 19 -3.35 19.40 -9.02
N ARG A 20 -2.41 20.13 -8.41
CA ARG A 20 -1.81 21.33 -9.02
C ARG A 20 -1.09 21.01 -10.33
N PHE A 21 -0.39 19.90 -10.41
CA PHE A 21 0.28 19.46 -11.63
C PHE A 21 -0.70 19.21 -12.78
N PHE A 22 -1.77 18.43 -12.56
CA PHE A 22 -2.77 18.20 -13.60
C PHE A 22 -3.57 19.44 -13.97
N LYS A 23 -3.80 20.35 -13.02
CA LYS A 23 -4.38 21.67 -13.31
C LYS A 23 -3.55 22.45 -14.33
N LEU A 24 -2.22 22.46 -14.15
CA LEU A 24 -1.30 23.12 -15.08
C LEU A 24 -1.29 22.45 -16.47
N LEU A 25 -1.41 21.13 -16.53
CA LEU A 25 -1.45 20.38 -17.79
C LEU A 25 -2.76 20.61 -18.57
N PHE A 26 -3.91 20.53 -17.91
CA PHE A 26 -5.21 20.56 -18.58
C PHE A 26 -5.82 21.96 -18.72
N GLU A 27 -5.74 22.80 -17.69
CA GLU A 27 -6.34 24.15 -17.76
C GLU A 27 -5.42 25.17 -18.42
N ARG A 28 -4.10 25.03 -18.21
CA ARG A 28 -3.10 25.96 -18.77
C ARG A 28 -2.34 25.39 -19.96
N CYS A 29 -2.68 24.18 -20.42
CA CYS A 29 -2.07 23.48 -21.55
C CYS A 29 -0.53 23.45 -21.52
N LEU A 30 0.06 23.41 -20.33
CA LEU A 30 1.52 23.39 -20.18
C LEU A 30 2.08 22.00 -20.53
N SER A 31 3.33 21.97 -20.98
CA SER A 31 4.06 20.71 -21.10
C SER A 31 4.43 20.16 -19.72
N GLU A 32 4.60 18.85 -19.61
CA GLU A 32 5.01 18.15 -18.37
C GLU A 32 6.26 18.79 -17.76
N ALA A 33 7.24 19.16 -18.59
CA ALA A 33 8.47 19.83 -18.17
C ALA A 33 8.25 21.28 -17.71
N ALA A 34 7.33 22.02 -18.34
CA ALA A 34 7.00 23.38 -17.93
C ALA A 34 6.25 23.41 -16.60
N ALA A 35 5.29 22.50 -16.42
CA ALA A 35 4.57 22.33 -15.15
C ALA A 35 5.50 21.88 -14.02
N ALA A 36 6.43 20.95 -14.30
CA ALA A 36 7.43 20.50 -13.33
C ALA A 36 8.31 21.67 -12.84
N LYS A 37 8.81 22.51 -13.75
CA LYS A 37 9.60 23.69 -13.41
C LYS A 37 8.81 24.70 -12.56
N GLN A 38 7.53 24.91 -12.87
CA GLN A 38 6.67 25.82 -12.09
C GLN A 38 6.40 25.31 -10.68
N LEU A 39 6.28 24.00 -10.50
CA LEU A 39 6.02 23.37 -9.20
C LEU A 39 7.30 22.99 -8.43
N GLY A 40 8.49 23.22 -9.00
CA GLY A 40 9.75 22.80 -8.39
C GLY A 40 9.96 21.28 -8.36
N ILE A 41 9.23 20.54 -9.19
CA ILE A 41 9.30 19.08 -9.28
C ILE A 41 10.38 18.70 -10.28
N HIS A 42 11.11 17.63 -9.99
CA HIS A 42 12.05 17.07 -10.96
C HIS A 42 11.30 16.58 -12.21
N VAL A 43 11.74 16.99 -13.41
CA VAL A 43 11.04 16.72 -14.69
C VAL A 43 10.74 15.23 -14.89
N ARG A 44 11.67 14.34 -14.54
CA ARG A 44 11.48 12.88 -14.64
C ARG A 44 10.34 12.36 -13.76
N THR A 45 10.09 13.01 -12.62
CA THR A 45 8.98 12.65 -11.73
C THR A 45 7.66 13.07 -12.36
N ALA A 46 7.56 14.30 -12.86
CA ALA A 46 6.38 14.80 -13.57
C ALA A 46 6.00 13.95 -14.80
N GLN A 47 6.99 13.52 -15.58
CA GLN A 47 6.78 12.59 -16.70
C GLN A 47 6.19 11.26 -16.24
N LYS A 48 6.75 10.65 -15.18
CA LYS A 48 6.20 9.41 -14.60
C LYS A 48 4.78 9.59 -14.08
N GLN A 49 4.47 10.75 -13.49
CA GLN A 49 3.11 11.06 -13.02
C GLN A 49 2.13 11.14 -14.20
N ALA A 50 2.52 11.77 -15.32
CA ALA A 50 1.72 11.84 -16.53
C ALA A 50 1.55 10.46 -17.21
N GLU A 51 2.59 9.64 -17.24
CA GLU A 51 2.51 8.25 -17.73
C GLU A 51 1.57 7.40 -16.87
N GLN A 52 1.65 7.53 -15.54
CA GLN A 52 0.77 6.83 -14.62
C GLN A 52 -0.70 7.25 -14.84
N TYR A 53 -0.97 8.54 -15.08
CA TYR A 53 -2.31 9.04 -15.41
C TYR A 53 -2.86 8.41 -16.69
N LYS A 54 -2.03 8.32 -17.74
CA LYS A 54 -2.42 7.69 -19.01
C LYS A 54 -2.72 6.21 -18.84
N ARG A 55 -2.03 5.53 -17.92
CA ARG A 55 -2.21 4.11 -17.64
C ARG A 55 -3.45 3.83 -16.81
N ASP A 56 -3.59 4.54 -15.70
CA ASP A 56 -4.67 4.37 -14.74
C ASP A 56 -4.83 5.67 -13.91
N PRO A 57 -5.83 6.51 -14.24
CA PRO A 57 -6.03 7.79 -13.58
C PRO A 57 -6.47 7.67 -12.13
N ASP A 58 -7.13 6.56 -11.75
CA ASP A 58 -7.62 6.34 -10.39
C ASP A 58 -6.46 5.92 -9.46
N SER A 59 -5.48 5.19 -10.00
CA SER A 59 -4.29 4.72 -9.26
C SER A 59 -3.33 5.81 -8.77
N ILE A 60 -3.46 7.04 -9.25
CA ILE A 60 -2.56 8.15 -8.87
C ILE A 60 -2.75 8.55 -7.42
N PHE A 61 -3.99 8.50 -6.95
CA PHE A 61 -4.37 8.86 -5.59
C PHE A 61 -4.30 7.69 -4.64
N GLU A 62 -4.26 6.47 -5.19
CA GLU A 62 -3.98 5.28 -4.40
C GLU A 62 -2.52 5.34 -3.93
N LYS A 63 -2.35 5.61 -2.62
CA LYS A 63 -1.09 5.27 -1.97
C LYS A 63 -0.85 3.80 -2.25
N ARG A 64 0.22 3.48 -2.98
CA ARG A 64 0.74 2.12 -3.01
C ARG A 64 1.01 1.70 -1.57
N THR A 65 0.05 1.02 -0.95
CA THR A 65 0.31 0.21 0.21
C THR A 65 1.39 -0.74 -0.24
N LYS A 66 2.58 -0.62 0.35
CA LYS A 66 3.59 -1.65 0.16
C LYS A 66 2.96 -2.89 0.74
N ALA A 67 2.35 -3.72 -0.11
CA ALA A 67 2.07 -5.09 0.25
C ALA A 67 3.44 -5.61 0.69
N GLY A 68 3.59 -5.82 2.00
CA GLY A 68 4.80 -6.38 2.55
C GLY A 68 5.05 -7.74 1.92
N ARG A 69 6.14 -8.39 2.33
CA ARG A 69 6.30 -9.80 2.02
C ARG A 69 5.01 -10.54 2.42
N PRO A 70 4.43 -11.38 1.53
CA PRO A 70 3.25 -12.16 1.87
C PRO A 70 3.44 -12.87 3.21
N CYS A 71 2.46 -12.75 4.11
CA CYS A 71 2.55 -13.39 5.41
C CYS A 71 2.54 -14.90 5.23
N ILE A 72 3.45 -15.60 5.92
CA ILE A 72 3.56 -17.07 5.88
C ILE A 72 2.36 -17.70 6.62
N LEU A 73 1.76 -16.98 7.57
CA LEU A 73 0.57 -17.40 8.30
C LEU A 73 -0.70 -16.95 7.58
N ASN A 74 -1.54 -17.92 7.20
CA ASN A 74 -2.88 -17.66 6.67
C ASN A 74 -3.90 -17.56 7.83
N GLU A 75 -5.18 -17.30 7.52
CA GLU A 75 -6.23 -17.18 8.55
C GLU A 75 -6.47 -18.49 9.32
N GLU A 76 -6.29 -19.65 8.69
CA GLU A 76 -6.42 -20.95 9.36
C GLU A 76 -5.31 -21.16 10.41
N HIS A 77 -4.08 -20.77 10.09
CA HIS A 77 -2.95 -20.83 11.02
C HIS A 77 -3.19 -19.93 12.24
N LYS A 78 -3.72 -18.71 12.01
CA LYS A 78 -4.02 -17.76 13.09
C LYS A 78 -5.09 -18.29 14.03
N LYS A 79 -6.10 -18.99 13.50
CA LYS A 79 -7.17 -19.59 14.31
C LYS A 79 -6.61 -20.60 15.30
N VAL A 80 -5.68 -21.46 14.88
CA VAL A 80 -5.03 -22.44 15.77
C VAL A 80 -4.20 -21.75 16.86
N ILE A 81 -3.50 -20.66 16.54
CA ILE A 81 -2.76 -19.86 17.54
C ILE A 81 -3.71 -19.26 18.58
N LEU A 82 -4.87 -18.76 18.12
CA LEU A 82 -5.88 -18.18 18.99
C LEU A 82 -6.47 -19.24 19.93
N GLU A 83 -6.85 -20.41 19.40
CA GLU A 83 -7.35 -21.54 20.20
C GLU A 83 -6.32 -21.99 21.26
N CYS A 84 -5.02 -22.02 20.91
CA CYS A 84 -3.97 -22.36 21.87
C CYS A 84 -3.84 -21.32 23.00
N SER A 85 -4.05 -20.04 22.66
CA SER A 85 -3.99 -18.93 23.62
C SER A 85 -5.21 -18.90 24.54
N ASP A 86 -6.38 -19.24 24.00
CA ASP A 86 -7.64 -19.33 24.75
C ASP A 86 -7.65 -20.55 25.68
N GLU A 87 -7.11 -21.70 25.24
CA GLU A 87 -6.96 -22.90 26.08
C GLU A 87 -6.01 -22.68 27.26
N ASN A 88 -4.86 -22.05 27.01
CA ASN A 88 -3.89 -21.74 28.03
C ASN A 88 -3.08 -20.48 27.67
N PRO A 89 -3.33 -19.33 28.31
CA PRO A 89 -2.60 -18.10 28.01
C PRO A 89 -1.12 -18.15 28.42
N SER A 90 -0.70 -19.18 29.19
CA SER A 90 0.71 -19.41 29.56
C SER A 90 1.41 -20.44 28.66
N VAL A 91 0.82 -20.80 27.52
CA VAL A 91 1.40 -21.77 26.58
C VAL A 91 2.76 -21.29 26.04
N VAL A 92 3.73 -22.19 25.99
CA VAL A 92 5.07 -21.89 25.48
C VAL A 92 5.04 -21.90 23.95
N LEU A 93 5.75 -20.96 23.32
CA LEU A 93 5.82 -20.83 21.85
C LEU A 93 6.21 -22.14 21.14
N ASP A 94 7.11 -22.93 21.73
CA ASP A 94 7.52 -24.23 21.19
C ASP A 94 6.35 -25.23 21.11
N ASP A 95 5.45 -25.21 22.08
CA ASP A 95 4.25 -26.07 22.08
C ASP A 95 3.23 -25.62 21.04
N VAL A 96 3.09 -24.30 20.85
CA VAL A 96 2.25 -23.73 19.77
C VAL A 96 2.82 -24.14 18.41
N MET A 97 4.13 -24.00 18.20
CA MET A 97 4.78 -24.44 16.97
C MET A 97 4.60 -25.94 16.72
N LYS A 98 4.66 -26.77 17.77
CA LYS A 98 4.44 -28.21 17.67
C LYS A 98 3.00 -28.53 17.25
N ARG A 99 2.00 -27.86 17.84
CA ARG A 99 0.59 -28.01 17.45
C ARG A 99 0.36 -27.55 16.01
N LEU A 100 0.91 -26.40 15.61
CA LEU A 100 0.81 -25.94 14.22
C LEU A 100 1.48 -26.90 13.23
N GLY A 101 2.64 -27.46 13.55
CA GLY A 101 3.30 -28.45 12.70
C GLY A 101 2.54 -29.78 12.59
N GLN A 102 1.76 -30.15 13.62
CA GLN A 102 0.88 -31.33 13.58
C GLN A 102 -0.36 -31.10 12.70
N VAL A 103 -0.95 -29.90 12.78
CA VAL A 103 -2.15 -29.53 12.00
C VAL A 103 -1.79 -29.21 10.55
N PHE A 104 -0.65 -28.54 10.32
CA PHE A 104 -0.18 -28.10 9.02
C PHE A 104 1.20 -28.68 8.71
N THR A 105 1.22 -29.89 8.13
CA THR A 105 2.46 -30.65 7.87
C THR A 105 3.39 -30.00 6.83
N GLU A 106 2.85 -29.12 5.98
CA GLU A 106 3.62 -28.38 4.96
C GLU A 106 4.22 -27.06 5.47
N LEU A 107 3.83 -26.63 6.68
CA LEU A 107 4.15 -25.30 7.18
C LEU A 107 5.50 -25.26 7.88
N LYS A 108 6.51 -24.69 7.20
CA LYS A 108 7.83 -24.46 7.79
C LYS A 108 7.88 -23.14 8.58
N LEU A 109 7.70 -23.21 9.90
CA LEU A 109 7.76 -22.06 10.81
C LEU A 109 9.11 -21.90 11.50
N SER A 110 9.47 -20.64 11.77
CA SER A 110 10.56 -20.28 12.68
C SER A 110 9.98 -19.56 13.90
N LYS A 111 10.68 -19.55 15.04
CA LYS A 111 10.26 -18.77 16.23
C LYS A 111 10.05 -17.29 15.93
N SER A 112 10.77 -16.72 14.95
CA SER A 112 10.60 -15.33 14.52
C SER A 112 9.38 -15.08 13.63
N THR A 113 8.71 -16.14 13.16
CA THR A 113 7.52 -16.05 12.31
C THR A 113 6.24 -16.00 13.14
N LEU A 114 6.29 -16.44 14.40
CA LEU A 114 5.17 -16.59 15.33
C LEU A 114 5.28 -15.51 16.41
#